data_AF-A0A2E0LEB3-F1
#
_entry.id   AF-A0A2E0LEB3-F1
#
_cell.length_a   1.000
_cell.length_b   1.000
_cell.length_c   1.000
_cell.angle_alpha   90.00
_cell.angle_beta   90.00
_cell.angle_gamma   90.00
#
_symmetry.space_group_name_H-M   'P 1'
#
loop_
_entity.id
_entity.type
_entity.pdbx_description
1 polymer ?
#
loop_
_entity_poly.entity_id
_entity_poly.type
_entity_poly.pdbx_seq_one_letter_code
_entity_poly.pdbx_strand_id
1 'polypeptide(L)'
;MNNDLGKMVLNPDVTVRSRGVMEKCSFCVQKIQEGKLLAKSEKRRLKDGDVKMACGSACSTDAIVFGDVNDKDSRINNLLQVEKIDKATLKLKEERAYAVLDEIRVSPNVWYLRKVRNKKIA
;
A
#
# COMPACT_ATOMS: atom_id res chain seq x y z
N MET A 1 26.79 -13.05 2.35
CA MET A 1 25.51 -13.29 1.65
C MET A 1 25.54 -14.59 0.83
N ASN A 2 26.70 -15.01 0.28
CA ASN A 2 26.84 -16.32 -0.39
C ASN A 2 27.20 -17.50 0.55
N ASN A 3 27.16 -17.29 1.87
CA ASN A 3 27.32 -18.33 2.88
C ASN A 3 25.94 -18.86 3.29
N ASP A 4 25.85 -20.12 3.74
CA ASP A 4 24.57 -20.75 4.05
C ASP A 4 23.81 -20.05 5.19
N LEU A 5 24.52 -19.51 6.17
CA LEU A 5 23.94 -18.63 7.20
C LEU A 5 23.34 -17.34 6.62
N GLY A 6 23.93 -16.77 5.57
CA GLY A 6 23.44 -15.56 4.92
C GLY A 6 22.15 -15.79 4.13
N LYS A 7 21.90 -17.02 3.65
CA LYS A 7 20.67 -17.37 2.92
C LYS A 7 19.45 -17.44 3.84
N MET A 8 19.64 -17.70 5.14
CA MET A 8 18.54 -17.80 6.12
C MET A 8 17.85 -16.45 6.40
N VAL A 9 18.45 -15.33 6.00
CA VAL A 9 17.85 -13.99 6.13
C VAL A 9 16.81 -13.72 5.03
N LEU A 10 16.85 -14.48 3.93
CA LEU A 10 15.99 -14.26 2.78
C LEU A 10 14.59 -14.82 3.06
N ASN A 11 13.58 -14.02 2.72
CA ASN A 11 12.19 -14.47 2.81
C ASN A 11 11.92 -15.54 1.73
N PRO A 12 11.47 -16.76 2.10
CA PRO A 12 11.17 -17.81 1.14
C PRO A 12 10.01 -17.48 0.20
N ASP A 13 9.10 -16.57 0.59
CA ASP A 13 7.91 -16.21 -0.20
C ASP A 13 8.19 -15.18 -1.31
N VAL A 14 9.43 -14.69 -1.40
CA VAL A 14 9.86 -13.71 -2.40
C VAL A 14 10.99 -14.29 -3.23
N THR A 15 10.87 -14.17 -4.54
CA THR A 15 11.89 -14.69 -5.46
C THR A 15 13.18 -13.85 -5.40
N VAL A 16 14.31 -14.54 -5.22
CA VAL A 16 15.64 -13.94 -5.40
C VAL A 16 15.92 -13.89 -6.90
N ARG A 17 16.08 -12.69 -7.46
CA ARG A 17 16.26 -12.50 -8.90
C ARG A 17 17.72 -12.58 -9.31
N SER A 18 17.95 -13.10 -10.51
CA SER A 18 19.26 -13.12 -11.16
C SER A 18 19.54 -11.81 -11.91
N ARG A 19 20.76 -11.67 -12.42
CA ARG A 19 21.19 -10.48 -13.16
C ARG A 19 20.35 -10.28 -14.42
N GLY A 20 19.89 -9.05 -14.64
CA GLY A 20 19.15 -8.65 -15.85
C GLY A 20 17.64 -8.69 -15.73
N VAL A 21 17.09 -8.93 -14.54
CA VAL A 21 15.64 -8.91 -14.29
C VAL A 21 15.22 -7.59 -13.66
N MET A 22 14.23 -6.93 -14.25
CA MET A 22 13.63 -5.71 -13.70
C MET A 22 12.82 -6.00 -12.45
N GLU A 23 12.84 -5.07 -11.50
CA GLU A 23 12.03 -5.12 -10.30
C GLU A 23 11.29 -3.84 -10.01
N LYS A 24 10.21 -3.99 -9.24
CA LYS A 24 9.36 -2.88 -8.81
C LYS A 24 8.66 -3.23 -7.50
N CYS A 25 8.07 -2.21 -6.88
CA CYS A 25 7.12 -2.43 -5.80
C CYS A 25 5.91 -3.24 -6.31
N SER A 26 5.66 -4.37 -5.67
CA SER A 26 4.51 -5.25 -5.93
C SER A 26 3.43 -5.15 -4.84
N PHE A 27 3.51 -4.12 -3.98
CA PHE A 27 2.70 -3.98 -2.78
C PHE A 27 2.70 -5.27 -1.93
N CYS A 28 3.89 -5.80 -1.67
CA CYS A 28 4.11 -7.03 -0.91
C CYS A 28 3.09 -8.13 -1.26
N VAL A 29 3.00 -8.48 -2.55
CA VAL A 29 2.02 -9.46 -3.06
C VAL A 29 1.99 -10.76 -2.25
N GLN A 30 3.14 -11.20 -1.73
CA GLN A 30 3.25 -12.36 -0.86
C GLN A 30 2.36 -12.25 0.39
N LYS A 31 2.39 -11.09 1.07
CA LYS A 31 1.56 -10.83 2.26
C LYS A 31 0.09 -10.67 1.90
N ILE A 32 -0.23 -10.11 0.73
CA ILE A 32 -1.61 -10.01 0.25
C ILE A 32 -2.19 -11.41 0.03
N GLN A 33 -1.43 -12.31 -0.59
CA GLN A 33 -1.91 -13.67 -0.85
C GLN A 33 -2.06 -14.47 0.44
N GLU A 34 -1.11 -14.34 1.37
CA GLU A 34 -1.20 -14.95 2.70
C GLU A 34 -2.45 -14.47 3.45
N GLY A 35 -2.67 -13.16 3.56
CA GLY A 35 -3.87 -12.62 4.21
C GLY A 35 -5.18 -13.04 3.54
N LYS A 36 -5.20 -13.10 2.20
CA LYS A 36 -6.36 -13.62 1.46
C LYS A 36 -6.58 -15.11 1.71
N LEU A 37 -5.52 -15.90 1.83
CA LEU A 37 -5.60 -17.33 2.10
C LEU A 37 -6.17 -17.59 3.48
N LEU A 38 -5.69 -16.86 4.51
CA LEU A 38 -6.19 -16.94 5.88
C LEU A 38 -7.66 -16.51 5.98
N ALA A 39 -8.05 -15.41 5.34
CA ALA A 39 -9.45 -14.99 5.33
C ALA A 39 -10.35 -16.05 4.66
N LYS A 40 -9.88 -16.68 3.56
CA LYS A 40 -10.60 -17.75 2.87
C LYS A 40 -10.72 -19.03 3.71
N SER A 41 -9.67 -19.45 4.41
CA SER A 41 -9.72 -20.62 5.29
C SER A 41 -10.70 -20.42 6.44
N GLU A 42 -10.80 -19.20 6.96
CA GLU A 42 -11.76 -18.78 7.99
C GLU A 42 -13.16 -18.46 7.43
N LYS A 43 -13.39 -18.65 6.13
CA LYS A 43 -14.65 -18.37 5.42
C LYS A 43 -15.18 -16.94 5.60
N ARG A 44 -14.27 -15.97 5.78
CA ARG A 44 -14.60 -14.55 5.91
C ARG A 44 -14.02 -13.74 4.76
N ARG A 45 -14.52 -12.51 4.60
CA ARG A 45 -13.86 -11.54 3.72
C ARG A 45 -12.60 -11.00 4.38
N LEU A 46 -11.69 -10.52 3.53
CA LEU A 46 -10.52 -9.77 3.97
C LEU A 46 -11.01 -8.49 4.65
N LYS A 47 -10.47 -8.22 5.84
CA LYS A 47 -10.75 -7.02 6.62
C LYS A 47 -9.53 -6.13 6.64
N ASP A 48 -9.75 -4.85 6.89
CA ASP A 48 -8.65 -3.92 7.09
C ASP A 48 -7.77 -4.36 8.28
N GLY A 49 -6.45 -4.29 8.11
CA GLY A 49 -5.47 -4.76 9.10
C GLY A 49 -5.02 -6.23 8.96
N ASP A 50 -5.73 -7.07 8.19
CA ASP A 50 -5.28 -8.44 7.89
C ASP A 50 -3.97 -8.45 7.09
N VAL A 51 -3.76 -7.42 6.27
CA VAL A 51 -2.57 -7.29 5.43
C VAL A 51 -1.77 -6.07 5.85
N LYS A 52 -0.56 -6.30 6.36
CA LYS A 52 0.38 -5.24 6.72
C LYS A 52 1.60 -5.26 5.80
N MET A 53 1.67 -4.26 4.92
CA MET A 53 2.82 -4.05 4.02
C MET A 53 4.11 -3.86 4.82
N ALA A 54 5.24 -4.34 4.28
CA ALA A 54 6.53 -4.19 4.94
C ALA A 54 6.90 -2.71 5.19
N CYS A 55 6.68 -1.84 4.20
CA CYS A 55 6.94 -0.40 4.33
C CYS A 55 6.00 0.29 5.32
N GLY A 56 4.73 -0.12 5.38
CA GLY A 56 3.77 0.38 6.36
C GLY A 56 4.13 -0.05 7.78
N SER A 57 4.46 -1.34 8.00
CA SER A 57 4.84 -1.86 9.32
C SER A 57 6.16 -1.31 9.84
N ALA A 58 7.08 -0.93 8.96
CA ALA A 58 8.37 -0.35 9.34
C ALA A 58 8.27 1.16 9.66
N CYS A 59 7.21 1.83 9.21
CA CYS A 59 7.05 3.27 9.39
C CYS A 59 6.54 3.59 10.80
N SER A 60 7.40 4.13 11.65
CA SER A 60 7.03 4.53 13.02
C SER A 60 6.02 5.69 13.08
N THR A 61 5.92 6.48 12.02
CA THR A 61 5.00 7.64 11.96
C THR A 61 3.68 7.33 11.25
N ASP A 62 3.41 6.06 10.92
CA ASP A 62 2.16 5.65 10.25
C ASP A 62 1.87 6.41 8.93
N ALA A 63 2.92 6.85 8.24
CA ALA A 63 2.78 7.68 7.04
C ALA A 63 2.24 6.91 5.83
N ILE A 64 2.44 5.58 5.80
CA ILE A 64 2.00 4.72 4.70
C ILE A 64 0.85 3.85 5.21
N VAL A 65 -0.34 4.12 4.67
CA VAL A 65 -1.54 3.33 4.94
C VAL A 65 -1.89 2.54 3.69
N PHE A 66 -2.11 1.24 3.87
CA PHE A 66 -2.50 0.31 2.83
C PHE A 66 -3.82 -0.36 3.24
N GLY A 67 -4.74 -0.54 2.31
CA GLY A 67 -6.04 -1.15 2.58
C GLY A 67 -6.86 -1.37 1.31
N ASP A 68 -8.03 -1.97 1.46
CA ASP A 68 -9.00 -2.14 0.37
C ASP A 68 -9.87 -0.89 0.25
N VAL A 69 -9.77 -0.20 -0.88
CA VAL A 69 -10.56 1.02 -1.15
C VAL A 69 -12.04 0.72 -1.36
N ASN A 70 -12.40 -0.51 -1.74
CA ASN A 70 -13.80 -0.91 -1.91
C ASN A 70 -14.54 -1.08 -0.58
N ASP A 71 -13.80 -1.30 0.51
CA ASP A 71 -14.36 -1.33 1.85
C ASP A 71 -14.50 0.10 2.38
N LYS A 72 -15.73 0.48 2.72
CA LYS A 72 -16.07 1.82 3.21
C LYS A 72 -15.56 2.08 4.62
N ASP A 73 -15.40 1.02 5.41
CA ASP A 73 -14.96 1.12 6.80
C ASP A 73 -13.42 1.07 6.93
N SER A 74 -12.70 0.92 5.80
CA SER A 74 -11.24 0.84 5.79
C SER A 74 -10.57 2.16 6.18
N ARG A 75 -9.39 2.08 6.82
CA ARG A 75 -8.56 3.24 7.17
C ARG A 75 -8.23 4.09 5.95
N ILE A 76 -8.05 3.48 4.77
CA ILE A 76 -7.73 4.20 3.54
C ILE A 76 -8.93 4.98 2.98
N ASN A 77 -10.13 4.41 3.04
CA ASN A 77 -11.34 5.10 2.60
C ASN A 77 -11.62 6.31 3.51
N ASN A 78 -11.48 6.11 4.83
CA ASN A 78 -11.62 7.18 5.81
C ASN A 78 -10.59 8.32 5.63
N LEU A 79 -9.34 7.99 5.28
CA LEU A 79 -8.28 8.99 5.06
C LEU A 79 -8.45 9.79 3.77
N LEU A 80 -8.81 9.13 2.67
CA LEU A 80 -8.95 9.78 1.36
C LEU A 80 -10.35 10.35 1.13
N GLN A 81 -11.33 9.98 1.97
CA GLN A 81 -12.75 10.32 1.82
C GLN A 81 -13.24 10.04 0.40
N VAL A 82 -13.25 8.76 0.02
CA VAL A 82 -13.53 8.34 -1.35
C VAL A 82 -15.02 8.47 -1.64
N GLU A 83 -15.40 9.38 -2.54
CA GLU A 83 -16.80 9.59 -2.91
C GLU A 83 -17.26 8.62 -3.99
N LYS A 84 -16.43 8.47 -5.04
CA LYS A 84 -16.73 7.61 -6.18
C LYS A 84 -15.47 6.94 -6.69
N ILE A 85 -15.63 5.66 -7.00
CA ILE A 85 -14.63 4.86 -7.71
C ILE A 85 -15.09 4.83 -9.17
N ASP A 86 -14.51 5.69 -10.01
CA ASP A 86 -14.74 5.61 -11.45
C ASP A 86 -13.81 4.54 -12.06
N LYS A 87 -14.15 4.00 -13.25
CA LYS A 87 -13.36 2.94 -13.91
C LYS A 87 -11.88 3.29 -14.09
N ALA A 88 -11.56 4.57 -14.19
CA ALA A 88 -10.21 5.05 -14.41
C ALA A 88 -9.65 5.86 -13.22
N THR A 89 -10.45 6.45 -12.34
CA THR A 89 -9.91 7.41 -11.35
C THR A 89 -10.71 7.38 -10.06
N LEU A 90 -10.04 7.65 -8.93
CA LEU A 90 -10.66 7.84 -7.64
C LEU A 90 -11.06 9.31 -7.48
N LYS A 91 -12.34 9.57 -7.23
CA LYS A 91 -12.82 10.89 -6.83
C LYS A 91 -12.76 11.00 -5.32
N LEU A 92 -11.93 11.90 -4.85
CA LEU A 92 -11.62 12.11 -3.44
C LEU A 92 -12.21 13.44 -2.97
N LYS A 93 -12.69 13.47 -1.73
CA LYS A 93 -13.13 14.72 -1.09
C LYS A 93 -11.99 15.41 -0.33
N GLU A 94 -10.95 14.66 0.06
CA GLU A 94 -9.82 15.21 0.79
C GLU A 94 -8.98 16.15 -0.10
N GLU A 95 -9.02 17.46 0.17
CA GLU A 95 -8.32 18.48 -0.63
C GLU A 95 -6.79 18.34 -0.65
N ARG A 96 -6.22 17.62 0.33
CA ARG A 96 -4.78 17.40 0.44
C ARG A 96 -4.29 16.22 -0.39
N ALA A 97 -5.18 15.36 -0.87
CA ALA A 97 -4.81 14.16 -1.60
C ALA A 97 -4.51 14.49 -3.07
N TYR A 98 -3.37 14.02 -3.57
CA TYR A 98 -2.99 14.19 -4.97
C TYR A 98 -2.28 12.96 -5.54
N ALA A 99 -2.47 12.73 -6.83
CA ALA A 99 -1.73 11.75 -7.62
C ALA A 99 -0.48 12.42 -8.21
N VAL A 100 0.63 11.67 -8.29
CA VAL A 100 1.85 12.16 -8.92
C VAL A 100 1.69 12.09 -10.45
N LEU A 101 2.02 13.19 -11.14
CA LEU A 101 1.92 13.34 -12.60
C LEU A 101 0.49 13.10 -13.13
N ASP A 102 -0.48 13.78 -12.51
CA ASP A 102 -1.90 13.65 -12.88
C ASP A 102 -2.20 14.19 -14.30
N GLU A 103 -1.37 15.09 -14.83
CA GLU A 103 -1.57 15.62 -16.20
C GLU A 103 -1.50 14.53 -17.27
N ILE A 104 -0.74 13.46 -17.02
CA ILE A 104 -0.54 12.33 -17.94
C ILE A 104 -1.70 11.32 -17.86
N ARG A 105 -2.61 11.46 -16.88
CA ARG A 105 -3.76 10.55 -16.64
C ARG A 105 -3.36 9.08 -16.54
N VAL A 106 -2.30 8.81 -15.78
CA VAL A 106 -1.80 7.43 -15.53
C VAL A 106 -2.67 6.68 -14.52
N SER A 107 -3.50 7.39 -13.76
CA SER A 107 -4.40 6.81 -12.75
C SER A 107 -3.69 5.89 -11.75
N PRO A 108 -2.74 6.43 -10.96
CA PRO A 108 -1.99 5.62 -10.01
C PRO A 108 -2.85 5.14 -8.84
N ASN A 109 -2.50 3.97 -8.30
CA ASN A 109 -3.12 3.41 -7.09
C ASN A 109 -2.55 4.01 -5.79
N VAL A 110 -1.58 4.91 -5.88
CA VAL A 110 -0.93 5.56 -4.72
C VAL A 110 -1.28 7.04 -4.73
N TRP A 111 -1.84 7.48 -3.62
CA TRP A 111 -2.19 8.88 -3.37
C TRP A 111 -1.30 9.44 -2.26
N TYR A 112 -0.84 10.66 -2.44
CA TYR A 112 0.00 11.36 -1.47
C TYR A 112 -0.81 12.47 -0.80
N LEU A 113 -0.50 12.73 0.48
CA LEU A 113 -1.04 13.87 1.20
C LEU A 113 -0.05 15.03 1.17
N ARG A 114 -0.54 16.22 0.86
CA ARG A 114 0.26 17.45 0.87
C ARG A 114 0.86 17.70 2.26
N LYS A 115 2.15 17.98 2.31
CA LYS A 115 2.84 18.41 3.55
C LYS A 115 2.37 19.80 3.96
N VAL A 116 1.57 19.87 5.03
CA VAL A 116 1.20 21.13 5.68
C VAL A 116 2.29 21.52 6.68
N ARG A 117 2.85 22.72 6.55
CA ARG A 117 3.84 23.26 7.50
C ARG A 117 3.18 24.39 8.30
N ASN A 118 3.00 24.18 9.60
CA ASN A 118 2.50 25.23 10.48
C ASN A 118 3.62 26.23 10.77
N LYS A 119 3.62 27.37 10.08
CA LYS A 119 4.54 28.49 10.38
C LYS A 119 3.91 29.31 11.49
N LYS A 120 4.61 29.46 12.62
CA LYS A 120 4.23 30.48 13.61
C LYS A 120 4.40 31.85 12.96
N ILE A 121 3.35 32.65 12.99
CA ILE A 121 3.43 34.07 12.61
C ILE A 121 4.33 34.70 13.68
N ALA A 122 5.47 35.24 13.24
CA ALA A 122 6.36 36.01 14.10
C ALA A 122 5.77 37.39 14.37
#